data_AF-A0A3Q4HTZ4-F1
#
_entry.id   AF-A0A3Q4HTZ4-F1
#
_cell.length_a   1.000
_cell.length_b   1.000
_cell.length_c   1.000
_cell.angle_alpha   90.00
_cell.angle_beta   90.00
_cell.angle_gamma   90.00
#
_symmetry.space_group_name_H-M   'P 1'
#
loop_
_entity.id
_entity.type
_entity.pdbx_description
1 polymer ?
#
loop_
_entity_poly.entity_id
_entity_poly.type
_entity_poly.pdbx_seq_one_letter_code
_entity_poly.pdbx_strand_id
1 'polypeptide(L)'
;MKQLLEVGFNLIICGDFNIVTEESDRAATTPSKINCEGTFLAQVCADASLRDLYRVIHPTKIHFTRFDTNVKTRIDRIYISSSIRSQGGH
;
A
#
# COMPACT_ATOMS: atom_id res chain seq x y z
N MET A 1 26.31 13.83 18.61
CA MET A 1 25.43 13.01 17.76
C MET A 1 24.35 12.40 18.64
N LYS A 2 23.07 12.74 18.44
CA LYS A 2 21.96 12.04 19.09
C LYS A 2 21.53 10.91 18.15
N GLN A 3 21.91 9.67 18.45
CA GLN A 3 21.31 8.51 17.80
C GLN A 3 19.96 8.26 18.47
N LEU A 4 18.88 8.35 17.71
CA LEU A 4 17.59 7.82 18.13
C LEU A 4 17.73 6.29 18.08
N LEU A 5 17.64 5.63 19.24
CA LEU A 5 17.47 4.18 19.27
C LEU A 5 16.06 3.88 18.75
N GLU A 6 15.94 3.35 17.54
CA GLU A 6 14.69 2.74 17.07
C GLU A 6 14.46 1.45 17.86
N VAL A 7 13.86 1.58 19.05
CA VAL A 7 13.35 0.45 19.83
C VAL A 7 11.96 0.08 19.31
N GLY A 8 11.84 -0.10 17.99
CA GLY A 8 10.58 -0.40 17.32
C GLY A 8 10.38 -1.90 17.13
N PHE A 9 9.17 -2.40 17.38
CA PHE A 9 8.77 -3.73 16.94
C PHE A 9 8.48 -3.72 15.44
N ASN A 10 8.64 -4.87 14.78
CA ASN A 10 8.14 -5.05 13.42
C ASN A 10 6.62 -4.85 13.41
N LEU A 11 6.14 -3.98 12.53
CA LEU A 11 4.73 -3.66 12.37
C LEU A 11 4.14 -4.38 11.16
N ILE A 12 2.90 -4.84 11.34
CA ILE A 12 2.00 -5.27 10.28
C ILE A 12 0.72 -4.46 10.45
N ILE A 13 0.37 -3.65 9.47
CA ILE A 13 -0.88 -2.89 9.44
C ILE A 13 -1.70 -3.45 8.29
N CYS A 14 -2.85 -4.02 8.60
CA CYS A 14 -3.76 -4.58 7.60
C CYS A 14 -5.21 -4.15 7.85
N GLY A 15 -5.97 -4.10 6.77
CA GLY A 15 -7.39 -3.76 6.82
C GLY A 15 -7.88 -3.13 5.54
N ASP A 16 -9.12 -2.67 5.56
CA ASP A 16 -9.73 -1.85 4.53
C ASP A 16 -9.37 -0.38 4.78
N PHE A 17 -8.56 0.20 3.89
CA PHE A 17 -8.15 1.60 3.97
C PHE A 17 -9.13 2.51 3.23
N ASN A 18 -10.03 1.94 2.41
CA ASN A 18 -10.96 2.65 1.53
C ASN A 18 -10.30 3.72 0.64
N ILE A 19 -9.00 3.55 0.35
CA ILE A 19 -8.13 4.52 -0.33
C ILE A 19 -7.29 3.83 -1.42
N VAL A 20 -7.22 4.49 -2.58
CA VAL A 20 -6.35 4.13 -3.71
C VAL A 20 -5.08 4.97 -3.61
N THR A 21 -3.90 4.32 -3.60
CA THR A 21 -2.59 5.02 -3.52
C THR A 21 -1.79 5.00 -4.82
N GLU A 22 -2.15 4.14 -5.77
CA GLU A 22 -1.50 4.01 -7.08
C GLU A 22 -2.54 3.87 -8.19
N GLU A 23 -2.26 4.37 -9.40
CA GLU A 23 -3.20 4.25 -10.52
C GLU A 23 -3.50 2.78 -10.87
N SER A 24 -2.51 1.90 -10.70
CA SER A 24 -2.63 0.46 -10.89
C SER A 24 -3.60 -0.22 -9.91
N ASP A 25 -3.98 0.47 -8.82
CA ASP A 25 -4.94 0.00 -7.83
C ASP A 25 -6.40 0.32 -8.20
N ARG A 26 -6.65 0.97 -9.35
CA ARG A 26 -8.00 1.28 -9.84
C ARG A 26 -8.15 0.94 -11.32
N ALA A 27 -9.24 0.28 -11.67
CA ALA A 27 -9.68 0.12 -13.05
C ALA A 27 -11.10 0.67 -13.23
N ALA A 28 -11.25 1.65 -14.12
CA ALA A 28 -12.52 2.25 -14.50
C ALA A 28 -12.42 2.79 -15.94
N THR A 29 -13.57 3.05 -16.58
CA THR A 29 -13.62 3.70 -17.90
C THR A 29 -13.27 5.19 -17.84
N THR A 30 -13.39 5.79 -16.66
CA THR A 30 -13.07 7.21 -16.44
C THR A 30 -11.65 7.38 -15.89
N PRO A 31 -10.88 8.34 -16.44
CA PRO A 31 -9.62 8.76 -15.84
C PRO A 31 -9.84 9.18 -14.38
N SER A 32 -8.94 8.78 -13.49
CA SER A 32 -8.87 9.34 -12.14
C SER A 32 -7.45 9.71 -11.82
N LYS A 33 -7.31 10.76 -11.01
CA LYS A 33 -6.06 11.05 -10.31
C LYS A 33 -6.16 10.50 -8.90
N ILE A 34 -5.02 10.13 -8.32
CA ILE A 34 -4.92 9.86 -6.89
C ILE A 34 -5.27 11.14 -6.14
N ASN A 35 -6.14 11.01 -5.13
CA ASN A 35 -6.59 12.12 -4.30
C ASN A 35 -5.53 12.50 -3.25
N CYS A 36 -5.82 13.56 -2.48
CA CYS A 36 -4.93 14.00 -1.41
C CYS A 36 -4.80 12.93 -0.32
N GLU A 37 -5.86 12.18 0.01
CA GLU A 37 -5.80 11.12 1.01
C GLU A 37 -4.89 9.96 0.58
N GLY A 38 -4.94 9.55 -0.69
CA GLY A 38 -4.05 8.53 -1.24
C GLY A 38 -2.58 8.95 -1.21
N THR A 39 -2.31 10.21 -1.58
CA THR A 39 -0.96 10.79 -1.49
C THR A 39 -0.48 10.87 -0.03
N PHE A 40 -1.36 11.27 0.88
CA PHE A 40 -1.04 11.38 2.30
C PHE A 40 -0.73 10.02 2.93
N LEU A 41 -1.54 8.99 2.64
CA LEU A 41 -1.28 7.63 3.12
C LEU A 41 0.06 7.10 2.61
N ALA A 42 0.39 7.32 1.33
CA ALA A 42 1.68 6.92 0.77
C ALA A 42 2.85 7.61 1.50
N GLN A 43 2.72 8.89 1.81
CA GLN A 43 3.74 9.64 2.58
C GLN A 43 3.89 9.09 4.01
N VAL A 44 2.78 8.86 4.72
CA VAL A 44 2.80 8.28 6.08
C VAL A 44 3.49 6.92 6.09
N CYS A 45 3.20 6.06 5.11
CA CYS A 45 3.86 4.76 5.00
C CYS A 45 5.36 4.91 4.71
N ALA A 46 5.76 5.85 3.84
CA ALA A 46 7.17 6.11 3.55
C ALA A 46 7.92 6.61 4.80
N ASP A 47 7.35 7.59 5.52
CA ASP A 47 7.95 8.16 6.73
C ASP A 47 8.09 7.13 7.85
N ALA A 48 7.12 6.21 7.96
CA ALA A 48 7.13 5.12 8.93
C ALA A 48 7.95 3.89 8.47
N SER A 49 8.69 3.98 7.36
CA SER A 49 9.45 2.87 6.79
C SER A 49 8.63 1.60 6.56
N LEU A 50 7.37 1.76 6.14
CA LEU A 50 6.45 0.70 5.79
C LEU A 50 6.42 0.46 4.27
N ARG A 51 6.22 -0.80 3.88
CA ARG A 51 6.06 -1.21 2.49
C ARG A 51 4.76 -1.95 2.30
N ASP A 52 4.08 -1.73 1.18
CA ASP A 52 2.92 -2.52 0.78
C ASP A 52 3.38 -3.94 0.40
N LEU A 53 3.12 -4.91 1.27
CA LEU A 53 3.54 -6.31 1.11
C LEU A 53 3.06 -6.89 -0.22
N TYR A 54 1.82 -6.58 -0.60
CA TYR A 54 1.24 -7.11 -1.82
C TYR A 54 2.02 -6.62 -3.04
N ARG A 55 2.38 -5.34 -3.08
CA ARG A 55 3.20 -4.75 -4.16
C ARG A 55 4.64 -5.25 -4.15
N VAL A 56 5.21 -5.56 -2.99
CA VAL A 56 6.55 -6.17 -2.91
C VAL A 56 6.56 -7.58 -3.53
N ILE A 57 5.52 -8.39 -3.29
CA ILE A 57 5.40 -9.76 -3.84
C ILE A 57 4.94 -9.73 -5.31
N HIS A 58 4.12 -8.76 -5.69
CA HIS A 58 3.49 -8.65 -7.00
C HIS A 58 3.64 -7.24 -7.60
N PRO A 59 4.86 -6.85 -8.01
CA PRO A 59 5.16 -5.48 -8.42
C PRO A 59 4.40 -5.04 -9.68
N THR A 60 4.02 -5.98 -10.55
CA THR A 60 3.39 -5.69 -11.84
C THR A 60 1.98 -6.27 -11.99
N LYS A 61 1.50 -7.10 -11.06
CA LYS A 61 0.16 -7.70 -11.16
C LYS A 61 -0.92 -6.74 -10.69
N ILE A 62 -2.00 -6.65 -11.45
CA ILE A 62 -3.17 -5.83 -11.11
C ILE A 62 -4.25 -6.75 -10.55
N HIS A 63 -4.52 -6.68 -9.25
CA HIS A 63 -5.64 -7.34 -8.59
C HIS A 63 -6.44 -6.30 -7.76
N PHE A 64 -7.69 -6.63 -7.48
CA PHE A 64 -8.63 -5.74 -6.79
C PHE A 64 -9.29 -6.47 -5.61
N THR A 65 -9.74 -5.71 -4.62
CA THR A 65 -10.38 -6.22 -3.40
C THR A 65 -11.80 -5.71 -3.23
N ARG A 66 -12.14 -4.58 -3.87
CA ARG A 66 -13.50 -4.04 -3.97
C ARG A 66 -13.96 -3.96 -5.42
N PHE A 67 -15.22 -4.32 -5.64
CA PHE A 67 -15.87 -4.34 -6.95
C PHE A 67 -17.17 -3.55 -6.88
N ASP A 68 -17.27 -2.53 -7.73
CA ASP A 68 -18.50 -1.81 -8.06
C ASP A 68 -18.83 -2.08 -9.54
N THR A 69 -20.03 -1.70 -9.97
CA THR A 69 -20.58 -1.95 -11.32
C THR A 69 -19.62 -1.52 -12.44
N ASN A 70 -18.95 -0.38 -12.25
CA ASN A 70 -18.07 0.23 -13.26
C ASN A 70 -16.62 0.44 -12.79
N VAL A 71 -16.32 0.11 -11.53
CA VAL A 71 -15.04 0.46 -10.91
C VAL A 71 -14.54 -0.73 -10.08
N LYS A 72 -13.28 -1.10 -10.28
CA LYS A 72 -12.58 -2.09 -9.45
C LYS A 72 -11.43 -1.40 -8.74
N THR A 73 -11.27 -1.65 -7.44
CA THR A 73 -10.23 -1.00 -6.64
C THR A 73 -9.54 -1.97 -5.69
N ARG A 74 -8.26 -1.76 -5.44
CA ARG A 74 -7.51 -2.41 -4.34
C ARG A 74 -7.42 -1.43 -3.18
N ILE A 75 -8.23 -1.67 -2.16
CA ILE A 75 -8.33 -0.80 -0.96
C ILE A 75 -8.04 -1.56 0.34
N ASP A 76 -8.07 -2.89 0.30
CA ASP A 76 -7.56 -3.73 1.38
C ASP A 76 -6.05 -3.89 1.20
N ARG A 77 -5.30 -3.54 2.24
CA ARG A 77 -3.84 -3.44 2.17
C ARG A 77 -3.19 -4.14 3.34
N ILE A 78 -1.94 -4.56 3.13
CA ILE A 78 -1.06 -5.08 4.16
C ILE A 78 0.25 -4.31 4.05
N TYR A 79 0.49 -3.41 4.99
CA TYR A 79 1.76 -2.72 5.14
C TYR A 79 2.62 -3.43 6.17
N ILE A 80 3.89 -3.61 5.85
CA ILE A 80 4.88 -4.27 6.71
C ILE A 80 6.07 -3.34 6.94
N SER A 81 6.69 -3.42 8.11
CA SER A 81 7.99 -2.79 8.35
C SER A 81 9.02 -3.24 7.32
N SER A 82 9.89 -2.32 6.90
CA SER A 82 10.94 -2.60 5.91
C SER A 82 11.94 -3.67 6.35
N SER A 83 12.10 -3.87 7.66
CA SER A 83 12.87 -4.94 8.29
C SER A 83 12.31 -6.35 8.03
N ILE A 84 11.01 -6.50 7.75
CA ILE A 84 10.39 -7.80 7.47
C ILE A 84 10.83 -8.26 6.08
N ARG A 85 11.47 -9.43 5.99
CA ARG A 85 11.83 -10.03 4.70
C ARG A 85 10.58 -10.58 4.02
N SER A 86 10.40 -10.23 2.76
CA SER A 86 9.32 -10.72 1.90
C SER A 86 9.90 -10.99 0.51
N GLN A 87 9.67 -12.19 -0.04
CA GLN A 87 10.08 -12.56 -1.39
C GLN A 87 8.84 -13.00 -2.19
N GLY A 88 8.74 -12.55 -3.43
CA GLY A 88 7.76 -13.07 -4.38
C GLY A 88 8.18 -14.45 -4.86
N GLY A 89 7.26 -15.42 -4.86
CA GLY A 89 7.50 -16.71 -5.50
C GLY A 89 7.68 -16.52 -7.00
N HIS A 90 8.81 -17.01 -7.53
CA HIS A 90 9.05 -17.15 -8.96
C HIS A 90 8.17 -18.25 -9.56
#